data_AF-A0A3M5WR96-F1
#
_entry.id   AF-A0A3M5WR96-F1
#
_cell.length_a   1.000
_cell.length_b   1.000
_cell.length_c   1.000
_cell.angle_alpha   90.00
_cell.angle_beta   90.00
_cell.angle_gamma   90.00
#
_symmetry.space_group_name_H-M   'P 1'
#
loop_
_entity.id
_entity.type
_entity.pdbx_description
1 polymer ?
#
loop_
_entity_poly.entity_id
_entity_poly.type
_entity_poly.pdbx_seq_one_letter_code
_entity_poly.pdbx_strand_id
1 'polypeptide(L)'
;MSNGFHPYTDTKNYRCSNCGTSGLIRLQDFDRFWVCLGSACGRPVDIEMHHTNAGITWVNRVPASALHAKDQLAIENKLAMTTEVFASNASGIKGKKWFLLLQEIGPVTVDPDRLYDRVK
;
A
#
# COMPACT_ATOMS: atom_id res chain seq x y z
N MET A 1 19.87 27.50 -7.77
CA MET A 1 19.69 26.26 -7.01
C MET A 1 18.63 25.45 -7.73
N SER A 2 19.06 24.44 -8.47
CA SER A 2 18.24 23.70 -9.42
C SER A 2 17.18 22.91 -8.65
N ASN A 3 15.91 23.24 -8.88
CA ASN A 3 14.78 22.44 -8.40
C ASN A 3 14.90 21.04 -8.99
N GLY A 4 15.25 20.06 -8.15
CA GLY A 4 15.31 18.65 -8.51
C GLY A 4 13.92 18.08 -8.74
N PHE A 5 13.29 18.47 -9.84
CA PHE A 5 12.14 17.77 -10.40
C PHE A 5 12.71 16.61 -11.22
N HIS A 6 12.74 15.41 -10.65
CA HIS A 6 13.05 14.19 -11.41
C HIS A 6 11.79 13.77 -12.18
N PRO A 7 11.76 13.83 -13.52
CA PRO A 7 10.53 13.64 -14.29
C PRO A 7 10.10 12.18 -14.49
N TYR A 8 10.79 11.20 -13.89
CA TYR A 8 10.53 9.77 -14.13
C TYR A 8 10.96 8.92 -12.92
N THR A 9 10.04 8.51 -12.03
CA THR A 9 10.15 7.25 -11.24
C THR A 9 8.85 6.81 -10.54
N ASP A 10 7.67 7.38 -10.83
CA ASP A 10 6.39 6.75 -10.46
C ASP A 10 5.60 6.49 -11.75
N THR A 11 5.88 5.37 -12.42
CA THR A 11 5.07 4.83 -13.54
C THR A 11 3.70 4.32 -13.05
N LYS A 12 3.23 4.81 -11.90
CA LYS A 12 2.06 4.31 -11.21
C LYS A 12 0.91 5.26 -11.50
N ASN A 13 -0.16 4.70 -12.03
CA ASN A 13 -1.43 5.41 -12.09
C ASN A 13 -2.09 5.37 -10.71
N TYR A 14 -2.74 6.46 -10.33
CA TYR A 14 -3.44 6.58 -9.05
C TYR A 14 -4.91 6.92 -9.33
N ARG A 15 -5.83 6.28 -8.61
CA ARG A 15 -7.25 6.57 -8.75
C ARG A 15 -7.98 6.54 -7.42
N CYS A 16 -9.07 7.28 -7.32
CA CYS A 16 -10.04 7.14 -6.24
C CYS A 16 -11.30 6.50 -6.82
N SER A 17 -11.52 5.23 -6.52
CA SER A 17 -12.69 4.48 -6.99
C SER A 17 -14.03 5.08 -6.54
N ASN A 18 -14.05 5.78 -5.41
CA ASN A 18 -15.25 6.46 -4.93
C ASN A 18 -15.54 7.77 -5.66
N CYS A 19 -14.52 8.56 -5.99
CA CYS A 19 -14.69 9.84 -6.70
C CYS A 19 -14.77 9.66 -8.22
N GLY A 20 -14.45 8.46 -8.73
CA GLY A 20 -14.36 8.20 -10.17
C GLY A 20 -13.18 8.91 -10.84
N THR A 21 -12.22 9.42 -10.07
CA THR A 21 -11.08 10.20 -10.56
C THR A 21 -9.86 9.30 -10.75
N SER A 22 -9.18 9.42 -11.89
CA SER A 22 -7.91 8.73 -12.22
C SER A 22 -6.80 9.74 -12.54
N GLY A 23 -5.54 9.30 -12.54
CA GLY A 23 -4.39 10.17 -12.74
C GLY A 23 -4.11 11.11 -11.57
N LEU A 24 -4.43 10.70 -10.33
CA LEU A 24 -4.23 11.54 -9.13
C LEU A 24 -2.75 11.89 -8.94
N ILE A 25 -2.46 13.11 -8.51
CA ILE A 25 -1.12 13.62 -8.27
C ILE A 25 -0.81 13.55 -6.77
N ARG A 26 0.30 12.90 -6.44
CA ARG A 26 0.78 12.75 -5.06
C ARG A 26 1.00 14.12 -4.40
N LEU A 27 0.63 14.23 -3.12
CA LEU A 27 0.65 15.45 -2.30
C LEU A 27 -0.32 16.56 -2.73
N GLN A 28 -0.98 16.44 -3.89
CA GLN A 28 -2.04 17.36 -4.33
C GLN A 28 -3.41 16.74 -4.05
N ASP A 29 -3.62 15.52 -4.50
CA ASP A 29 -4.93 14.86 -4.46
C ASP A 29 -5.09 13.86 -3.31
N PHE A 30 -3.99 13.54 -2.61
CA PHE A 30 -3.97 12.61 -1.48
C PHE A 30 -2.82 12.86 -0.51
N ASP A 31 -3.01 12.44 0.74
CA ASP A 31 -2.07 12.69 1.84
C ASP A 31 -0.98 11.61 2.00
N ARG A 32 -0.18 11.73 3.07
CA ARG A 32 0.89 10.77 3.40
C ARG A 32 0.38 9.36 3.75
N PHE A 33 -0.90 9.25 4.12
CA PHE A 33 -1.59 8.01 4.43
C PHE A 33 -2.32 7.45 3.20
N TRP A 34 -2.11 8.05 2.03
CA TRP A 34 -2.69 7.60 0.76
C TRP A 34 -4.21 7.67 0.77
N VAL A 35 -4.75 8.68 1.47
CA VAL A 35 -6.18 8.95 1.51
C VAL A 35 -6.51 10.09 0.56
N CYS A 36 -7.53 9.89 -0.28
CA CYS A 36 -7.97 10.88 -1.25
C CYS A 36 -8.52 12.13 -0.54
N LEU A 37 -7.97 13.28 -0.90
CA LEU A 37 -8.31 14.60 -0.38
C LEU A 37 -9.40 15.31 -1.19
N GLY A 38 -9.83 14.76 -2.34
CA GLY A 38 -10.74 15.36 -3.32
C GLY A 38 -12.08 15.88 -2.76
N SER A 39 -13.22 15.26 -3.08
CA SER A 39 -14.53 15.66 -2.51
C SER A 39 -14.65 15.34 -1.00
N ALA A 40 -13.56 15.47 -0.24
CA ALA A 40 -13.39 15.04 1.15
C ALA A 40 -13.84 13.60 1.39
N CYS A 41 -13.71 12.73 0.39
CA CYS A 41 -14.25 11.37 0.46
C CYS A 41 -13.51 10.50 1.50
N GLY A 42 -12.28 10.85 1.85
CA GLY A 42 -11.51 10.18 2.89
C GLY A 42 -11.23 8.70 2.60
N ARG A 43 -11.35 8.28 1.33
CA ARG A 43 -11.16 6.89 0.91
C ARG A 43 -9.70 6.63 0.52
N PRO A 44 -9.18 5.41 0.75
CA PRO A 44 -7.88 5.02 0.26
C PRO A 44 -7.77 5.20 -1.25
N VAL A 45 -6.62 5.70 -1.70
CA VAL A 45 -6.24 5.77 -3.11
C VAL A 45 -5.82 4.40 -3.59
N ASP A 46 -6.31 4.02 -4.76
CA ASP A 46 -5.89 2.83 -5.47
C ASP A 46 -4.67 3.19 -6.32
N ILE A 47 -3.65 2.34 -6.23
CA ILE A 47 -2.35 2.49 -6.87
C ILE A 47 -2.23 1.36 -7.90
N GLU A 48 -1.93 1.73 -9.14
CA GLU A 48 -1.63 0.78 -10.20
C GLU A 48 -0.19 0.27 -10.05
N MET A 49 -0.05 -1.04 -9.93
CA MET A 49 1.24 -1.73 -9.92
C MET A 49 1.36 -2.63 -11.14
N HIS A 50 2.49 -2.53 -11.82
CA HIS A 50 2.81 -3.37 -12.97
C HIS A 50 3.74 -4.49 -12.50
N HIS A 51 3.25 -5.72 -12.59
CA HIS A 51 4.04 -6.93 -12.32
C HIS A 51 4.37 -7.61 -13.64
N THR A 52 5.64 -7.96 -13.84
CA THR A 52 6.11 -8.61 -15.08
C THR A 52 5.32 -9.86 -15.44
N ASN A 53 4.92 -10.66 -14.44
CA ASN A 53 4.24 -11.95 -14.64
C ASN A 53 2.73 -11.91 -14.38
N ALA A 54 2.24 -11.01 -13.53
CA ALA A 54 0.82 -10.93 -13.16
C ALA A 54 0.05 -9.82 -13.90
N GLY A 55 0.75 -8.98 -14.69
CA GLY A 55 0.15 -7.82 -15.33
C GLY A 55 -0.13 -6.71 -14.33
N ILE A 56 -1.23 -5.97 -14.56
CA ILE A 56 -1.61 -4.83 -13.73
C ILE A 56 -2.37 -5.32 -12.49
N THR A 57 -1.91 -4.92 -11.31
CA THR A 57 -2.60 -5.11 -10.03
C THR A 57 -2.94 -3.75 -9.43
N TRP A 58 -4.15 -3.61 -8.91
CA TRP A 58 -4.53 -2.43 -8.14
C TRP A 58 -4.40 -2.73 -6.66
N VAL A 59 -3.68 -1.87 -5.95
CA VAL A 59 -3.46 -1.98 -4.51
C VAL A 59 -3.93 -0.74 -3.79
N ASN A 60 -4.21 -0.85 -2.50
CA ASN A 60 -4.32 0.30 -1.62
C ASN A 60 -3.27 0.21 -0.51
N ARG A 61 -2.68 1.34 -0.17
CA ARG A 61 -1.70 1.38 0.90
C ARG A 61 -2.37 1.45 2.25
N VAL A 62 -1.99 0.55 3.15
CA VAL A 62 -2.58 0.44 4.50
C VAL A 62 -1.48 0.25 5.55
N PRO A 63 -1.67 0.73 6.79
CA PRO A 63 -0.76 0.42 7.88
C PRO A 63 -0.84 -1.06 8.26
N ALA A 64 0.23 -1.61 8.84
CA ALA A 64 0.31 -3.01 9.29
C ALA A 64 -0.87 -3.38 10.19
N SER A 65 -1.28 -2.45 11.05
CA SER A 65 -2.40 -2.59 11.99
C SER A 65 -3.78 -2.77 11.32
N ALA A 66 -3.92 -2.42 10.04
CA ALA A 66 -5.16 -2.56 9.27
C ALA A 66 -5.20 -3.84 8.40
N LEU A 67 -4.17 -4.69 8.47
CA LEU A 67 -4.12 -5.95 7.75
C LEU A 67 -4.89 -7.05 8.49
N HIS A 68 -5.53 -7.92 7.72
CA HIS A 68 -6.25 -9.10 8.21
C HIS A 68 -5.69 -10.38 7.60
N ALA A 69 -6.02 -11.52 8.23
CA ALA A 69 -5.71 -12.81 7.63
C ALA A 69 -6.42 -12.94 6.28
N LYS A 70 -5.75 -13.56 5.31
CA LYS A 70 -6.10 -13.68 3.88
C LYS A 70 -5.93 -12.42 3.04
N ASP A 71 -5.51 -11.29 3.61
CA ASP A 71 -5.09 -10.15 2.81
C ASP A 71 -3.89 -10.53 1.94
N GLN A 72 -3.89 -10.10 0.67
CA GLN A 72 -2.75 -10.27 -0.23
C GLN A 72 -1.95 -8.97 -0.31
N LEU A 73 -0.63 -9.07 -0.21
CA LEU A 73 0.28 -7.93 -0.24
C LEU A 73 1.15 -7.98 -1.49
N ALA A 74 1.16 -6.92 -2.29
CA ALA A 74 2.08 -6.78 -3.40
C ALA A 74 3.50 -6.52 -2.88
N ILE A 75 4.49 -7.23 -3.45
CA ILE A 75 5.91 -7.08 -3.10
C ILE A 75 6.63 -6.46 -4.30
N GLU A 76 7.07 -5.20 -4.16
CA GLU A 76 7.74 -4.47 -5.25
C GLU A 76 9.04 -5.12 -5.74
N ASN A 77 9.78 -5.79 -4.85
CA ASN A 77 11.14 -6.27 -5.13
C ASN A 77 11.22 -7.74 -5.56
N LYS A 78 10.10 -8.43 -5.75
CA LYS A 78 10.08 -9.83 -6.22
C LYS A 78 9.35 -9.91 -7.57
N LEU A 79 10.02 -10.55 -8.54
CA LEU A 79 9.58 -10.72 -9.93
C LEU A 79 8.18 -11.33 -10.10
N ALA A 80 7.66 -11.96 -9.05
CA ALA A 80 6.29 -12.38 -8.96
C ALA A 80 5.90 -12.53 -7.48
N MET A 81 4.58 -12.58 -7.28
CA MET A 81 3.92 -13.12 -6.11
C MET A 81 3.73 -12.09 -5.00
N THR A 82 2.51 -11.56 -5.03
CA THR A 82 1.82 -11.16 -3.82
C THR A 82 2.03 -12.21 -2.72
N THR A 83 2.16 -11.80 -1.47
CA THR A 83 2.19 -12.73 -0.34
C THR A 83 0.91 -12.64 0.47
N GLU A 84 0.38 -13.78 0.91
CA GLU A 84 -0.78 -13.82 1.77
C GLU A 84 -0.40 -13.59 3.23
N VAL A 85 -1.23 -12.82 3.95
CA VAL A 85 -1.18 -12.66 5.40
C VAL A 85 -1.91 -13.81 6.07
N PHE A 86 -1.22 -14.66 6.82
CA PHE A 86 -1.86 -15.72 7.61
C PHE A 86 -2.28 -15.26 9.01
N ALA A 87 -1.58 -14.28 9.59
CA ALA A 87 -1.93 -13.71 10.88
C ALA A 87 -1.50 -12.24 10.95
N SER A 88 -2.29 -11.42 11.65
CA SER A 88 -2.04 -9.99 11.86
C SER A 88 -2.57 -9.57 13.22
N ASN A 89 -1.68 -9.26 14.17
CA ASN A 89 -2.07 -8.97 15.56
C ASN A 89 -1.10 -7.99 16.22
N ALA A 90 -1.60 -7.26 17.23
CA ALA A 90 -0.75 -6.48 18.12
C ALA A 90 0.27 -7.38 18.84
N SER A 91 1.49 -6.87 19.02
CA SER A 91 2.58 -7.57 19.70
C SER A 91 3.33 -6.66 20.69
N GLY A 92 3.91 -7.26 21.73
CA GLY A 92 4.66 -6.56 22.77
C GLY A 92 3.80 -5.76 23.76
N ILE A 93 4.47 -5.01 24.64
CA ILE A 93 3.82 -4.22 25.69
C ILE A 93 3.17 -2.98 25.05
N LYS A 94 1.87 -2.78 25.30
CA LYS A 94 1.05 -1.65 24.81
C LYS A 94 0.94 -1.53 23.27
N GLY A 95 1.08 -2.62 22.52
CA GLY A 95 0.84 -2.60 21.06
C GLY A 95 1.80 -1.74 20.24
N LYS A 96 2.98 -1.42 20.78
CA LYS A 96 4.02 -0.65 20.07
C LYS A 96 4.65 -1.41 18.89
N LYS A 97 4.35 -2.71 18.76
CA LYS A 97 4.79 -3.54 17.66
C LYS A 97 3.60 -4.30 17.09
N TRP A 98 3.71 -4.68 15.83
CA TRP A 98 2.71 -5.45 15.12
C TRP A 98 3.33 -6.72 14.57
N PHE A 99 2.68 -7.85 14.81
CA PHE A 99 3.10 -9.17 14.33
C PHE A 99 2.33 -9.51 13.06
N LEU A 100 3.07 -9.93 12.02
CA LEU A 100 2.52 -10.48 10.79
C LEU A 100 3.14 -11.86 10.52
N LEU A 101 2.31 -12.83 10.14
CA LEU A 101 2.78 -14.09 9.56
C LEU A 101 2.47 -14.07 8.06
N LEU A 102 3.50 -14.08 7.23
CA LEU A 102 3.38 -13.98 5.77
C LEU A 102 3.79 -15.30 5.10
N GLN A 103 3.01 -15.77 4.13
CA GLN A 103 3.16 -17.12 3.54
C GLN A 103 4.58 -17.45 3.05
N GLU A 104 5.26 -16.50 2.38
CA GLU A 104 6.58 -16.74 1.76
C GLU A 104 7.75 -16.09 2.50
N ILE A 105 7.46 -15.19 3.44
CA ILE A 105 8.46 -14.42 4.17
C ILE A 105 8.63 -14.98 5.60
N GLY A 106 7.58 -15.60 6.14
CA GLY A 106 7.53 -16.06 7.52
C GLY A 106 7.09 -14.97 8.50
N PRO A 107 7.31 -15.18 9.80
CA PRO A 107 6.90 -14.24 10.84
C PRO A 107 7.79 -12.99 10.84
N VAL A 108 7.16 -11.82 10.90
CA VAL A 108 7.84 -10.53 11.04
C VAL A 108 7.18 -9.69 12.13
N THR A 109 7.98 -8.87 12.80
CA THR A 109 7.49 -7.87 13.76
C THR A 109 7.89 -6.49 13.28
N VAL A 110 6.91 -5.61 13.14
CA VAL A 110 7.06 -4.28 12.53
C VAL A 110 6.40 -3.20 13.38
N ASP A 111 6.58 -1.94 12.98
CA ASP A 111 5.81 -0.82 13.52
C ASP A 111 4.34 -0.93 13.05
N PRO A 112 3.33 -0.69 13.90
CA PRO A 112 1.91 -0.72 13.51
C PRO A 112 1.56 0.24 12.36
N ASP A 113 2.30 1.34 12.19
CA ASP A 113 2.10 2.33 11.12
C ASP A 113 2.95 2.05 9.88
N ARG A 114 3.73 0.96 9.86
CA ARG A 114 4.46 0.54 8.66
C ARG A 114 3.47 0.26 7.54
N LEU A 115 3.66 0.94 6.41
CA LEU A 115 2.76 0.84 5.27
C LEU A 115 3.05 -0.40 4.41
N TYR A 116 1.99 -1.04 3.94
CA TYR A 116 1.98 -2.17 3.01
C TYR A 116 1.02 -1.92 1.85
N ASP A 117 1.35 -2.44 0.69
CA ASP A 117 0.52 -2.36 -0.52
C ASP A 117 -0.40 -3.60 -0.58
N ARG A 118 -1.66 -3.43 -0.15
CA ARG A 118 -2.65 -4.51 -0.11
C ARG A 118 -3.41 -4.57 -1.43
N VAL A 119 -3.49 -5.75 -2.02
CA VAL A 119 -4.26 -6.02 -3.24
C VAL A 119 -5.75 -5.93 -2.97
N LYS A 120 -6.51 -5.38 -3.92
CA LYS A 120 -7.98 -5.28 -3.86
C LYS A 120 -8.70 -6.40 -4.60
#